data_AF-A0AAV8PGX4-F1
#
_entry.id   AF-A0AAV8PGX4-F1
#
_cell.length_a   1.000
_cell.length_b   1.000
_cell.length_c   1.000
_cell.angle_alpha   90.00
_cell.angle_beta   90.00
_cell.angle_gamma   90.00
#
_symmetry.space_group_name_H-M   'P 1'
#
loop_
_entity.id
_entity.type
_entity.pdbx_description
1 polymer ?
#
loop_
_entity_poly.entity_id
_entity_poly.type
_entity_poly.pdbx_seq_one_letter_code
_entity_poly.pdbx_strand_id
1 'polypeptide(L)'
;MSNVPDEELKAWDADFVKVDQATLFHLVLAANYLNIKGLLELIVQTVSNMIRGKTVEEMHKIFNINNDFAPEEEEDMSVMNIKHIIFE
;
A
#
# COMPACT_ATOMS: atom_id res chain seq x y z
N MET A 1 -12.10 -24.56 -18.51
CA MET A 1 -11.36 -23.48 -17.85
C MET A 1 -11.68 -22.18 -18.56
N SER A 2 -11.90 -21.09 -17.83
CA SER A 2 -12.04 -19.74 -18.39
C SER A 2 -10.73 -19.35 -19.10
N ASN A 3 -10.81 -18.98 -20.37
CA ASN A 3 -9.67 -18.61 -21.21
C ASN A 3 -9.43 -17.09 -21.17
N VAL A 4 -9.41 -16.51 -19.97
CA VAL A 4 -9.15 -15.07 -19.81
C VAL A 4 -7.64 -14.87 -19.97
N PRO A 5 -7.19 -14.03 -20.92
CA PRO A 5 -5.78 -13.70 -21.07
C PRO A 5 -5.20 -13.09 -19.78
N ASP A 6 -3.97 -13.47 -19.42
CA ASP A 6 -3.28 -12.95 -18.23
C ASP A 6 -3.17 -11.42 -18.22
N GLU A 7 -3.13 -10.78 -19.39
CA GLU A 7 -3.12 -9.32 -19.54
C GLU A 7 -4.45 -8.68 -19.13
N GLU A 8 -5.58 -9.33 -19.45
CA GLU A 8 -6.92 -8.86 -19.05
C GLU A 8 -7.12 -8.98 -17.54
N LEU A 9 -6.62 -10.06 -16.93
CA LEU A 9 -6.61 -10.23 -15.48
C LEU A 9 -5.78 -9.16 -14.77
N LYS A 10 -4.57 -8.87 -15.28
CA LYS A 10 -3.73 -7.80 -14.72
C LYS A 10 -4.36 -6.42 -14.84
N ALA A 11 -5.03 -6.13 -15.95
CA ALA A 11 -5.75 -4.88 -16.12
C ALA A 11 -6.91 -4.77 -15.12
N TRP A 12 -7.67 -5.85 -14.95
CA TRP A 12 -8.74 -5.91 -13.96
C TRP A 12 -8.22 -5.73 -12.53
N ASP A 13 -7.13 -6.42 -12.17
CA ASP A 13 -6.50 -6.30 -10.85
C ASP A 13 -6.07 -4.86 -10.55
N ALA A 14 -5.48 -4.18 -11.53
CA ALA A 14 -5.06 -2.77 -11.43
C ALA A 14 -6.26 -1.82 -11.26
N ASP A 15 -7.35 -2.07 -11.96
CA ASP A 15 -8.58 -1.29 -11.84
C ASP A 15 -9.31 -1.57 -10.52
N PHE A 16 -9.29 -2.81 -10.04
CA PHE A 16 -9.96 -3.24 -8.81
C PHE A 16 -9.41 -2.53 -7.56
N VAL A 17 -8.09 -2.38 -7.48
CA VAL A 17 -7.42 -1.69 -6.35
C VAL A 17 -7.41 -0.16 -6.48
N LYS A 18 -7.97 0.39 -7.57
CA LYS A 18 -8.08 1.84 -7.80
C LYS A 18 -9.25 2.43 -7.02
N VAL A 19 -9.18 2.30 -5.70
CA VAL A 19 -10.16 2.83 -4.74
C VAL A 19 -9.55 3.95 -3.92
N ASP A 20 -10.36 4.64 -3.11
CA ASP A 20 -9.84 5.59 -2.14
C ASP A 20 -9.02 4.89 -1.04
N GLN A 21 -8.20 5.66 -0.33
CA GLN A 21 -7.27 5.13 0.66
C GLN A 21 -7.96 4.42 1.83
N ALA A 22 -9.09 4.95 2.31
CA ALA A 22 -9.81 4.33 3.42
C ALA A 22 -10.34 2.96 3.00
N THR A 23 -10.87 2.85 1.79
CA THR A 23 -11.27 1.56 1.21
C THR A 23 -10.07 0.63 1.02
N LEU A 24 -8.93 1.13 0.54
CA LEU A 24 -7.71 0.31 0.37
C LEU A 24 -7.21 -0.27 1.70
N PHE A 25 -7.22 0.52 2.78
CA PHE A 25 -6.88 0.03 4.12
C PHE A 25 -7.87 -1.01 4.64
N HIS A 26 -9.18 -0.82 4.43
CA HIS A 26 -10.16 -1.84 4.77
C HIS A 26 -9.98 -3.13 3.97
N LEU A 27 -9.56 -3.04 2.70
CA LEU A 27 -9.23 -4.20 1.89
C LEU A 27 -8.00 -4.96 2.43
N VAL A 28 -6.97 -4.25 2.92
CA VAL A 28 -5.82 -4.89 3.61
C VAL A 28 -6.30 -5.67 4.83
N LEU A 29 -7.11 -5.03 5.69
CA LEU A 29 -7.64 -5.66 6.90
C LEU A 29 -8.51 -6.87 6.58
N ALA A 30 -9.40 -6.74 5.59
CA ALA A 30 -10.29 -7.83 5.17
C ALA A 30 -9.51 -8.99 4.55
N ALA A 31 -8.53 -8.71 3.68
CA ALA A 31 -7.68 -9.72 3.06
C ALA A 31 -6.86 -10.49 4.09
N ASN A 32 -6.30 -9.79 5.09
CA ASN A 32 -5.57 -10.39 6.19
C ASN A 32 -6.50 -11.25 7.07
N TYR A 33 -7.65 -10.70 7.49
CA TYR A 33 -8.62 -11.39 8.33
C TYR A 33 -9.18 -12.67 7.68
N LEU A 34 -9.49 -12.61 6.39
CA LEU A 34 -10.00 -13.74 5.61
C LEU A 34 -8.89 -14.64 5.05
N ASN A 35 -7.62 -14.32 5.29
CA ASN A 35 -6.43 -15.02 4.78
C ASN A 35 -6.43 -15.22 3.25
N ILE A 36 -6.83 -14.18 2.51
CA ILE A 36 -6.85 -14.17 1.04
C ILE A 36 -5.51 -13.68 0.52
N LYS A 37 -4.53 -14.59 0.43
CA LYS A 37 -3.14 -14.25 0.06
C LYS A 37 -3.00 -13.48 -1.25
N GLY A 38 -3.70 -13.89 -2.30
CA GLY A 38 -3.59 -13.22 -3.61
C GLY A 38 -4.07 -11.76 -3.58
N LEU A 39 -5.11 -11.47 -2.80
CA LEU A 39 -5.59 -10.10 -2.61
C LEU A 39 -4.59 -9.28 -1.79
N LEU A 40 -4.02 -9.87 -0.73
CA LEU A 40 -3.00 -9.21 0.07
C LEU A 40 -1.75 -8.87 -0.76
N GLU A 41 -1.26 -9.81 -1.57
CA GLU A 41 -0.12 -9.61 -2.48
C GLU A 41 -0.39 -8.49 -3.49
N LEU A 42 -1.57 -8.47 -4.09
CA LEU A 42 -1.98 -7.42 -5.03
C LEU A 42 -2.00 -6.03 -4.37
N ILE A 43 -2.56 -5.92 -3.17
CA ILE A 43 -2.61 -4.65 -2.44
C ILE A 43 -1.20 -4.20 -2.04
N VAL A 44 -0.36 -5.10 -1.52
CA VAL A 44 1.04 -4.80 -1.15
C VAL A 44 1.84 -4.32 -2.36
N GLN A 45 1.65 -4.95 -3.53
CA GLN A 45 2.29 -4.48 -4.77
C GLN A 45 1.83 -3.07 -5.15
N THR A 46 0.54 -2.80 -5.02
CA THR A 46 -0.05 -1.49 -5.33
C THR A 46 0.54 -0.40 -4.42
N VAL A 47 0.56 -0.64 -3.11
CA VAL A 47 1.15 0.27 -2.13
C VAL A 47 2.66 0.45 -2.38
N SER A 48 3.39 -0.62 -2.67
CA SER A 48 4.82 -0.55 -3.03
C SER A 48 5.07 0.33 -4.26
N ASN A 49 4.20 0.25 -5.28
CA ASN A 49 4.29 1.09 -6.47
C ASN A 49 3.96 2.56 -6.18
N MET A 50 3.00 2.84 -5.29
CA MET A 50 2.70 4.21 -4.84
C MET A 50 3.87 4.84 -4.08
N ILE A 51 4.63 4.02 -3.35
CA ILE A 51 5.80 4.45 -2.57
C ILE A 51 7.04 4.60 -3.48
N ARG A 52 7.11 3.86 -4.58
CA ARG A 52 8.30 3.85 -5.43
C ARG A 52 8.54 5.22 -6.06
N GLY A 53 9.71 5.79 -5.78
CA GLY A 53 10.15 7.05 -6.37
C GLY A 53 9.51 8.30 -5.77
N LYS A 54 8.83 8.17 -4.63
CA LYS A 54 8.25 9.29 -3.89
C LYS A 54 9.12 9.69 -2.71
N THR A 55 9.19 11.00 -2.43
CA THR A 55 9.93 11.51 -1.27
C THR A 55 9.12 11.34 0.01
N VAL A 56 9.78 11.43 1.16
CA VAL A 56 9.13 11.28 2.48
C VAL A 56 7.98 12.30 2.65
N GLU A 57 8.16 13.53 2.16
CA GLU A 57 7.15 14.58 2.21
C GLU A 57 5.94 14.27 1.32
N GLU A 58 6.15 13.62 0.18
CA GLU A 58 5.06 13.14 -0.66
C GLU A 58 4.32 11.97 -0.01
N MET A 59 5.01 11.09 0.72
CA MET A 59 4.37 10.03 1.51
C MET A 59 3.48 10.58 2.60
N HIS A 60 3.93 11.59 3.34
CA HIS A 60 3.13 12.20 4.41
C HIS A 60 1.82 12.77 3.86
N LYS A 61 1.85 13.36 2.66
CA LYS A 61 0.65 13.86 1.97
C LYS A 61 -0.24 12.73 1.45
N ILE A 62 0.35 11.67 0.92
CA ILE A 62 -0.40 10.52 0.39
C ILE A 62 -1.06 9.76 1.53
N PHE A 63 -0.33 9.40 2.58
CA PHE A 63 -0.88 8.59 3.66
C PHE A 63 -1.57 9.41 4.74
N ASN A 64 -1.67 10.73 4.56
CA ASN A 64 -2.21 11.69 5.53
C ASN A 64 -1.69 11.42 6.95
N ILE A 65 -0.41 11.04 7.03
CA ILE A 65 0.30 10.83 8.29
C ILE A 65 0.52 12.25 8.83
N ASN A 66 -0.22 12.61 9.88
CA ASN A 66 0.08 13.83 10.61
C ASN A 66 1.54 13.73 11.05
N ASN A 67 2.33 14.74 10.70
CA ASN A 67 3.72 14.83 11.10
C ASN A 67 3.76 15.14 12.61
N ASP A 68 3.51 14.12 13.42
CA ASP A 68 3.59 14.17 14.88
C ASP A 68 5.05 14.06 15.36
N PHE A 69 6.02 14.01 14.43
CA PHE A 69 7.44 13.90 14.74
C PHE A 69 8.05 15.27 14.99
N ALA A 70 8.68 15.40 16.16
CA ALA A 70 9.48 16.57 16.50
C ALA A 70 10.69 16.65 15.54
N PRO A 71 11.14 17.87 15.18
CA PRO A 71 12.17 18.08 14.15
C PRO A 71 13.53 17.43 14.47
N GLU A 72 13.75 16.95 15.69
CA GLU A 72 14.99 16.27 16.10
C GLU A 72 14.99 14.76 15.77
N GLU A 73 13.82 14.17 15.46
CA GLU A 73 13.71 12.73 15.15
C GLU A 73 13.73 12.45 13.62
N GLU A 74 13.67 13.48 12.78
CA GLU A 74 13.62 13.35 11.30
C GLU A 74 14.89 12.72 10.68
N GLU A 75 16.06 12.85 11.30
CA GLU A 75 17.31 12.30 10.73
C GLU A 75 17.44 10.77 10.89
N ASP A 76 16.89 10.16 11.94
CA ASP A 76 17.07 8.72 12.23
C ASP A 76 15.91 7.85 11.71
N MET A 77 14.76 8.45 11.38
CA MET A 77 13.53 7.74 10.94
C MET A 77 13.39 7.48 9.44
N SER A 78 14.28 8.02 8.60
CA SER A 78 14.17 7.89 7.13
C SER A 78 14.30 6.43 6.63
N VAL A 79 14.84 5.52 7.44
CA VAL A 79 15.15 4.14 7.03
C VAL A 79 14.37 3.04 7.79
N MET A 80 13.83 3.28 8.98
CA MET A 80 13.28 2.20 9.82
C MET A 80 11.75 2.04 9.80
N ASN A 81 10.98 3.11 9.60
CA ASN A 81 9.54 3.07 9.91
C ASN A 81 8.59 2.64 8.78
N ILE A 82 9.06 2.54 7.53
CA ILE A 82 8.22 1.98 6.45
C ILE A 82 8.03 0.47 6.63
N LYS A 83 9.00 -0.23 7.24
CA LYS A 83 8.86 -1.68 7.51
C LYS A 83 7.80 -1.97 8.55
N HIS A 84 7.72 -1.19 9.62
CA HIS A 84 6.80 -1.47 10.74
C HIS A 84 5.33 -1.15 10.41
N ILE A 85 5.07 -0.17 9.53
CA ILE A 85 3.70 0.18 9.11
C ILE A 85 3.10 -0.83 8.12
N ILE A 86 3.93 -1.57 7.37
CA ILE A 86 3.48 -2.48 6.30
C ILE A 86 3.62 -3.97 6.68
N PHE A 87 4.48 -4.33 7.63
CA PHE A 87 4.84 -5.74 7.89
C PHE A 87 4.61 -6.26 9.33
N GLU A 88 3.83 -5.58 10.17
CA GLU A 88 3.29 -6.18 11.41
C GLU A 88 1.78 -6.43 11.33
#